data_AF-A0A517PLQ3-F1
#
_entry.id   AF-A0A517PLQ3-F1
#
_cell.length_a   1.000
_cell.length_b   1.000
_cell.length_c   1.000
_cell.angle_alpha   90.00
_cell.angle_beta   90.00
_cell.angle_gamma   90.00
#
_symmetry.space_group_name_H-M   'P 1'
#
loop_
_entity.id
_entity.type
_entity.pdbx_description
1 polymer ?
#
loop_
_entity_poly.entity_id
_entity_poly.type
_entity_poly.pdbx_seq_one_letter_code
_entity_poly.pdbx_strand_id
1 'polypeptide(L)'
;MAKKKELCRDKKGLFVRNLGWRKTPSGYSQKKFYLGRQEPQARIASLKLEQLWDAVCRRWEAATPPTPRLSSKPNPRHKITTETISTRNGPLTALHSIGVGELDFERPGKPVWDEVSLTIAEAIRNGEATVRVPLPRQLGQSGLTSPSIGQWLDQLRRDVPFIHIELLDEELQGEAENEIKTEGDKLIKRGRRMLFQGAGGETMHLALDEYIKALESKHVNLDGTVKTLRTTTGKEPSTRQMSSPGYKKPSPTPGRSSPKTTAQRQNRHY
;
A
#
# COMPACT_ATOMS: atom_id res chain seq x y z
N MET A 1 22.43 8.67 -19.07
CA MET A 1 22.42 8.99 -17.62
C MET A 1 23.84 8.79 -17.09
N ALA A 2 24.46 9.82 -16.53
CA ALA A 2 25.87 9.77 -16.12
C ALA A 2 26.08 8.68 -15.05
N LYS A 3 27.04 7.77 -15.26
CA LYS A 3 27.50 6.78 -14.27
C LYS A 3 27.84 7.53 -12.98
N LYS A 4 26.98 7.46 -11.96
CA LYS A 4 27.13 8.25 -10.74
C LYS A 4 28.31 7.69 -9.94
N LYS A 5 29.36 8.52 -9.86
CA LYS A 5 30.67 8.33 -9.23
C LYS A 5 30.82 7.14 -8.28
N GLU A 6 31.77 6.31 -8.68
CA GLU A 6 32.53 5.32 -7.94
C GLU A 6 32.84 5.75 -6.49
N LEU A 7 32.82 4.77 -5.60
CA LEU A 7 33.23 4.85 -4.20
C LEU A 7 34.55 5.64 -4.07
N CYS A 8 34.56 6.77 -3.36
CA CYS A 8 35.79 7.54 -3.17
C CYS A 8 36.68 6.87 -2.11
N ARG A 9 38.00 6.96 -2.24
CA ARG A 9 38.94 6.58 -1.17
C ARG A 9 39.51 7.83 -0.50
N ASP A 10 39.61 7.80 0.82
CA ASP A 10 40.34 8.82 1.60
C ASP A 10 41.85 8.56 1.55
N LYS A 11 42.68 9.52 1.98
CA LYS A 11 44.15 9.42 2.06
C LYS A 11 44.63 8.21 2.88
N LYS A 12 43.78 7.73 3.80
CA LYS A 12 44.02 6.55 4.66
C LYS A 12 43.58 5.22 4.02
N GLY A 13 43.13 5.23 2.76
CA GLY A 13 42.62 4.04 2.06
C GLY A 13 41.20 3.61 2.47
N LEU A 14 40.49 4.41 3.27
CA LEU A 14 39.10 4.14 3.65
C LEU A 14 38.14 4.55 2.53
N PHE A 15 37.14 3.73 2.25
CA PHE A 15 36.07 4.08 1.34
C PHE A 15 35.12 5.09 1.98
N VAL A 16 34.72 6.08 1.19
CA VAL A 16 33.92 7.22 1.62
C VAL A 16 32.83 7.50 0.59
N ARG A 17 31.64 7.83 1.08
CA ARG A 17 30.54 8.35 0.28
C ARG A 17 30.06 9.68 0.85
N ASN A 18 30.00 10.71 0.01
CA ASN A 18 29.35 11.97 0.35
C ASN A 18 27.94 11.94 -0.23
N LEU A 19 26.91 11.93 0.63
CA LEU A 19 25.53 11.77 0.20
C LEU A 19 24.59 12.60 1.07
N GLY A 20 23.66 13.29 0.41
CA GLY A 20 22.63 14.09 1.06
C GLY A 20 23.13 15.25 1.91
N TRP A 21 22.19 15.93 2.57
CA TRP A 21 22.42 17.18 3.28
C TRP A 21 22.09 17.06 4.76
N ARG A 22 22.86 17.75 5.60
CA ARG A 22 22.58 17.96 7.03
C ARG A 22 22.37 19.45 7.26
N LYS A 23 21.35 19.81 8.05
CA LYS A 23 21.13 21.19 8.49
C LYS A 23 22.19 21.58 9.53
N THR A 24 22.89 22.68 9.30
CA THR A 24 23.85 23.31 10.22
C THR A 24 23.34 24.71 10.59
N PRO A 25 23.83 25.33 11.69
CA PRO A 25 23.44 26.70 12.04
C PRO A 25 23.70 27.71 10.91
N SER A 26 24.73 27.47 10.10
CA SER A 26 25.14 28.29 8.96
C SER A 26 24.47 27.93 7.62
N GLY A 27 23.60 26.90 7.57
CA GLY A 27 22.94 26.47 6.33
C GLY A 27 22.88 24.96 6.16
N TYR A 28 23.44 24.45 5.04
CA TYR A 28 23.43 23.02 4.70
C TYR A 28 24.85 22.54 4.41
N SER A 29 25.20 21.38 4.95
CA SER A 29 26.48 20.71 4.67
C SER A 29 26.24 19.30 4.13
N GLN A 30 27.10 18.83 3.22
CA GLN A 30 26.99 17.49 2.69
C GLN A 30 27.47 16.46 3.73
N LYS A 31 26.69 15.41 3.98
CA LYS A 31 27.07 14.37 4.95
C LYS A 31 28.10 13.42 4.34
N LYS A 32 29.25 13.25 5.03
CA LYS A 32 30.32 12.30 4.70
C LYS A 32 30.12 11.00 5.49
N PHE A 33 30.05 9.87 4.80
CA PHE A 33 29.96 8.53 5.37
C PHE A 33 31.26 7.75 5.11
N TYR A 34 31.83 7.17 6.16
CA TYR A 34 33.01 6.30 6.07
C TYR A 34 32.55 4.84 6.06
N LEU A 35 32.84 4.11 5.00
CA LEU A 35 32.29 2.78 4.72
C LEU A 35 33.29 1.64 5.00
N GLY A 36 34.41 1.95 5.64
CA GLY A 36 35.44 0.98 5.99
C GLY A 36 36.48 0.75 4.89
N ARG A 37 37.26 -0.33 5.03
CA ARG A 37 38.36 -0.69 4.10
C ARG A 37 37.98 -1.74 3.08
N GLN A 38 36.93 -2.52 3.35
CA GLN A 38 36.52 -3.63 2.50
C GLN A 38 35.66 -3.12 1.35
N GLU A 39 36.16 -3.25 0.12
CA GLU A 39 35.50 -2.71 -1.07
C GLU A 39 34.11 -3.31 -1.33
N PRO A 40 33.89 -4.64 -1.25
CA PRO A 40 32.57 -5.21 -1.51
C PRO A 40 31.52 -4.74 -0.49
N GLN A 41 31.89 -4.73 0.80
CA GLN A 41 31.02 -4.24 1.88
C GLN A 41 30.72 -2.75 1.72
N ALA A 42 31.73 -1.94 1.40
CA ALA A 42 31.55 -0.52 1.18
C ALA A 42 30.65 -0.24 -0.03
N ARG A 43 30.75 -1.03 -1.11
CA ARG A 43 29.85 -0.88 -2.27
C ARG A 43 28.40 -1.19 -1.89
N ILE A 44 28.15 -2.28 -1.16
CA ILE A 44 26.82 -2.64 -0.68
C ILE A 44 26.27 -1.53 0.24
N ALA A 45 27.07 -1.07 1.20
CA ALA A 45 26.68 0.01 2.11
C ALA A 45 26.37 1.32 1.36
N SER A 46 27.16 1.67 0.34
CA SER A 46 26.90 2.84 -0.50
C SER A 46 25.58 2.73 -1.26
N LEU A 47 25.26 1.56 -1.81
CA LEU A 47 23.99 1.34 -2.51
C LEU A 47 22.80 1.44 -1.54
N LYS A 48 22.91 0.82 -0.36
CA LYS A 48 21.87 0.93 0.69
C LYS A 48 21.67 2.38 1.14
N LEU A 49 22.75 3.14 1.31
CA LEU A 49 22.68 4.57 1.65
C LEU A 49 22.01 5.40 0.55
N GLU A 50 22.24 5.07 -0.72
CA GLU A 50 21.56 5.73 -1.85
C GLU A 50 20.06 5.43 -1.86
N GLN A 51 19.68 4.17 -1.69
CA GLN A 51 18.27 3.78 -1.59
C GLN A 51 17.57 4.48 -0.41
N LEU A 52 18.24 4.57 0.74
CA LEU A 52 17.74 5.31 1.90
C LEU A 52 17.60 6.80 1.58
N TRP A 53 18.58 7.41 0.92
CA TRP A 53 18.52 8.82 0.56
C TRP A 53 17.39 9.12 -0.43
N ASP A 54 17.13 8.23 -1.38
CA ASP A 54 16.00 8.37 -2.30
C ASP A 54 14.66 8.30 -1.54
N ALA A 55 14.54 7.43 -0.54
CA ALA A 55 13.37 7.40 0.34
C ALA A 55 13.19 8.71 1.12
N VAL A 56 14.28 9.29 1.65
CA VAL A 56 14.26 10.61 2.32
C VAL A 56 13.80 11.71 1.36
N CYS A 57 14.31 11.71 0.12
CA CYS A 57 13.89 12.67 -0.90
C CYS A 57 12.39 12.56 -1.19
N ARG A 58 11.88 11.34 -1.41
CA ARG A 58 10.45 11.11 -1.66
C ARG A 58 9.57 11.57 -0.51
N ARG A 59 9.95 11.26 0.74
CA ARG A 59 9.23 11.71 1.94
C ARG A 59 9.20 13.25 2.03
N TRP A 60 10.33 13.90 1.77
CA TRP A 60 10.41 15.36 1.77
C TRP A 60 9.55 15.99 0.67
N GLU A 61 9.55 15.40 -0.53
CA GLU A 61 8.70 15.83 -1.64
C GLU A 61 7.20 15.64 -1.35
N ALA A 62 6.82 14.57 -0.66
CA ALA A 62 5.43 14.35 -0.25
C ALA A 62 4.99 15.36 0.83
N ALA A 63 5.88 15.70 1.76
CA ALA A 63 5.58 16.64 2.85
C ALA A 63 5.63 18.12 2.43
N THR A 64 6.40 18.46 1.37
CA THR A 64 6.65 19.84 0.96
C THR A 64 6.12 20.08 -0.46
N PRO A 65 4.81 20.34 -0.64
CA PRO A 65 4.25 20.57 -1.97
C PRO A 65 4.89 21.80 -2.63
N PRO A 66 5.05 21.80 -3.96
CA PRO A 66 5.58 22.95 -4.67
C PRO A 66 4.63 24.13 -4.51
N THR A 67 5.17 25.30 -4.13
CA THR A 67 4.37 26.52 -4.04
C THR A 67 4.49 27.27 -5.37
N PRO A 68 3.37 27.65 -6.00
CA PRO A 68 3.42 28.49 -7.19
C PRO A 68 3.98 29.86 -6.84
N ARG A 69 5.00 30.30 -7.57
CA ARG A 69 5.47 31.69 -7.57
C ARG A 69 5.32 32.26 -8.97
N LEU A 70 4.82 33.49 -9.06
CA LEU A 70 4.89 34.22 -10.33
C LEU A 70 6.37 34.49 -10.63
N SER A 71 6.83 34.04 -11.79
CA SER A 71 8.17 34.33 -12.26
C SER A 71 8.34 35.85 -12.37
N SER A 72 9.34 36.40 -11.68
CA SER A 72 9.69 37.83 -11.79
C SER A 72 10.45 38.14 -13.08
N LYS A 73 10.74 37.13 -13.91
CA LYS A 73 11.47 37.30 -15.17
C LYS A 73 10.47 37.64 -16.27
N PRO A 74 10.59 38.80 -16.93
CA PRO A 74 9.74 39.10 -18.07
C PRO A 74 10.06 38.08 -19.16
N ASN A 75 9.08 37.25 -19.52
CA ASN A 75 9.22 36.30 -20.61
C ASN A 75 9.26 37.10 -21.93
N PRO A 76 10.38 37.09 -22.69
CA PRO A 76 10.56 37.92 -23.88
C PRO A 76 9.62 37.55 -25.04
N ARG A 77 8.84 36.47 -24.91
CA ARG A 77 7.92 35.99 -25.95
C ARG A 77 6.51 36.56 -25.86
N HIS A 78 6.12 37.18 -24.75
CA HIS A 78 4.80 37.80 -24.61
C HIS A 78 4.88 39.28 -24.95
N LYS A 79 4.84 39.61 -26.25
CA LYS A 79 4.55 40.97 -26.69
C LYS A 79 3.05 41.23 -26.52
N ILE A 80 2.70 42.33 -25.87
CA ILE A 80 1.32 42.82 -25.85
C ILE A 80 1.00 43.25 -27.29
N THR A 81 0.15 42.49 -27.98
CA THR A 81 -0.36 42.89 -29.29
C THR A 81 -1.64 43.68 -29.06
N THR A 82 -1.57 44.99 -29.27
CA THR A 82 -2.75 45.86 -29.37
C THR A 82 -3.10 46.02 -30.84
N GLU A 83 -4.27 45.53 -31.24
CA GLU A 83 -4.85 45.88 -32.54
C GLU A 83 -5.72 47.12 -32.34
N THR A 84 -5.33 48.21 -33.01
CA THR A 84 -6.11 49.45 -33.04
C THR A 84 -6.97 49.43 -34.28
N ILE A 85 -8.29 49.37 -34.09
CA ILE A 85 -9.24 49.43 -35.20
C ILE A 85 -9.72 50.88 -35.31
N SER A 86 -9.43 51.53 -36.44
CA SER A 86 -9.93 52.87 -36.72
C SER A 86 -11.40 52.81 -37.14
N THR A 87 -12.31 53.15 -36.24
CA THR A 87 -13.73 53.34 -36.56
C THR A 87 -14.06 54.81 -36.80
N ARG A 88 -15.18 55.08 -37.50
CA ARG A 88 -15.66 56.42 -37.88
C ARG A 88 -15.82 57.40 -36.70
N ASN A 89 -15.95 56.88 -35.48
CA ASN A 89 -16.12 57.66 -34.25
C ASN A 89 -14.84 57.74 -33.39
N GLY A 90 -13.69 57.36 -33.94
CA GLY A 90 -12.40 57.34 -33.25
C GLY A 90 -11.79 55.92 -33.17
N PRO A 91 -10.48 55.81 -32.87
CA PRO A 91 -9.80 54.51 -32.76
C PRO A 91 -10.24 53.77 -31.49
N LEU A 92 -10.71 52.53 -31.65
CA LEU A 92 -10.94 51.60 -30.54
C LEU A 92 -9.74 50.67 -30.43
N THR A 93 -9.08 50.68 -29.26
CA THR A 93 -7.93 49.81 -28.99
C THR A 93 -8.41 48.61 -28.17
N ALA A 94 -8.34 47.41 -28.75
CA ALA A 94 -8.71 46.18 -28.06
C ALA A 94 -7.46 45.44 -27.57
N LEU A 95 -7.33 45.26 -26.26
CA LEU A 95 -6.29 44.44 -25.62
C LEU A 95 -6.63 42.96 -25.80
N HIS A 96 -5.91 42.26 -26.67
CA HIS A 96 -6.22 40.87 -27.03
C HIS A 96 -5.48 39.81 -26.21
N SER A 97 -4.46 40.16 -25.42
CA SER A 97 -3.76 39.19 -24.59
C SER A 97 -3.07 39.85 -23.39
N ILE A 98 -3.46 39.45 -22.18
CA ILE A 98 -2.68 39.68 -20.96
C ILE A 98 -1.87 38.39 -20.79
N GLY A 99 -0.55 38.47 -21.01
CA GLY A 99 0.33 37.33 -20.79
C GLY A 99 0.19 36.87 -19.34
N VAL A 100 -0.33 35.66 -19.12
CA VAL A 100 -0.30 35.02 -17.81
C VAL A 100 1.18 34.78 -17.49
N GLY A 101 1.70 35.44 -16.45
CA GLY A 101 3.08 35.26 -16.01
C GLY A 101 3.39 33.78 -15.81
N GLU A 102 4.59 33.36 -16.22
CA GLU A 102 5.05 31.98 -16.06
C GLU A 102 5.04 31.63 -14.56
N LEU A 103 4.31 30.57 -14.19
CA LEU A 103 4.22 30.08 -12.82
C LEU A 103 5.40 29.15 -12.56
N ASP A 104 6.39 29.62 -11.81
CA ASP A 104 7.52 28.83 -11.35
C ASP A 104 7.10 28.07 -10.08
N PHE A 105 7.33 26.76 -10.06
CA PHE A 105 7.03 25.91 -8.90
C PHE A 105 8.28 25.65 -8.08
N GLU A 106 8.45 26.39 -6.98
CA GLU A 106 9.60 26.22 -6.09
C GLU A 106 9.19 25.47 -4.82
N ARG A 107 10.03 24.51 -4.40
CA ARG A 107 9.90 23.84 -3.10
C ARG A 107 10.86 24.52 -2.11
N PRO A 108 10.39 25.03 -0.96
CA PRO A 108 11.26 25.65 0.02
C PRO A 108 12.20 24.61 0.66
N GLY A 109 13.50 24.89 0.63
CA GLY A 109 14.52 24.09 1.33
C GLY A 109 15.13 22.95 0.51
N LYS A 110 15.67 21.95 1.21
CA LYS A 110 16.29 20.75 0.66
C LYS A 110 15.90 19.54 1.51
N PRO A 111 15.88 18.31 0.95
CA PRO A 111 15.83 17.11 1.76
C PRO A 111 17.05 17.09 2.69
N VAL A 112 16.84 16.71 3.94
CA VAL A 112 17.86 16.67 4.99
C VAL A 112 17.80 15.34 5.71
N TRP A 113 18.96 14.82 6.10
CA TRP A 113 19.07 13.70 7.02
C TRP A 113 18.46 14.07 8.38
N ASP A 114 17.28 13.53 8.68
CA ASP A 114 16.65 13.57 10.01
C ASP A 114 17.34 12.58 10.97
N GLU A 115 17.03 12.69 12.26
CA GLU A 115 17.63 11.85 13.32
C GLU A 115 17.40 10.35 13.07
N VAL A 116 16.20 9.99 12.63
CA VAL A 116 15.82 8.61 12.28
C VAL A 116 16.63 8.11 11.10
N SER A 117 16.69 8.85 9.98
CA SER A 117 17.45 8.42 8.79
C SER A 117 18.96 8.40 9.04
N LEU A 118 19.48 9.26 9.93
CA LEU A 118 20.88 9.17 10.37
C LEU A 118 21.15 7.89 11.15
N THR A 119 20.26 7.51 12.06
CA THR A 119 20.38 6.27 12.84
C THR A 119 20.38 5.05 11.92
N ILE A 120 19.46 5.01 10.95
CA ILE A 120 19.41 3.95 9.93
C ILE A 120 20.69 3.96 9.07
N ALA A 121 21.17 5.13 8.66
CA ALA A 121 22.39 5.26 7.89
C ALA A 121 23.64 4.77 8.65
N GLU A 122 23.68 4.98 9.97
CA GLU A 122 24.75 4.48 10.83
C GLU A 122 24.69 2.96 10.99
N ALA A 123 23.52 2.37 11.15
CA ALA A 123 23.34 0.92 11.17
C ALA A 123 23.76 0.28 9.84
N ILE A 124 23.37 0.87 8.70
CA ILE A 124 23.81 0.43 7.35
C ILE A 124 25.33 0.50 7.24
N ARG A 125 25.95 1.57 7.74
CA ARG A 125 27.41 1.77 7.72
C ARG A 125 28.13 0.69 8.52
N ASN A 126 27.58 0.32 9.68
CA ASN A 126 28.16 -0.70 10.55
C ASN A 126 27.89 -2.13 10.03
N GLY A 127 27.00 -2.30 9.05
CA GLY A 127 26.60 -3.59 8.53
C GLY A 127 25.57 -4.32 9.41
N GLU A 128 24.85 -3.58 10.24
CA GLU A 128 23.82 -4.12 11.13
C GLU A 128 22.59 -4.56 10.32
N ALA A 129 21.99 -5.68 10.74
CA ALA A 129 20.78 -6.22 10.13
C ALA A 129 19.50 -5.62 10.73
N THR A 130 19.57 -5.17 11.98
CA THR A 130 18.47 -4.58 12.74
C THR A 130 18.90 -3.22 13.28
N VAL A 131 18.03 -2.23 13.18
CA VAL A 131 18.24 -0.88 13.72
C VAL A 131 17.10 -0.50 14.66
N ARG A 132 17.46 0.02 15.83
CA ARG A 132 16.52 0.63 16.78
C ARG A 132 16.51 2.13 16.57
N VAL A 133 15.36 2.67 16.17
CA VAL A 133 15.19 4.09 15.86
C VAL A 133 14.39 4.81 16.95
N PRO A 134 14.78 6.06 17.30
CA PRO A 134 14.01 6.87 18.21
C PRO A 134 12.72 7.35 17.53
N LEU A 135 11.70 7.64 18.33
CA LEU A 135 10.50 8.29 17.82
C LEU A 135 10.81 9.72 17.36
N PRO A 136 10.34 10.12 16.16
CA PRO A 136 10.49 11.50 15.72
C PRO A 136 9.78 12.44 16.69
N ARG A 137 10.44 13.54 17.06
CA ARG A 137 9.87 14.56 17.95
C ARG A 137 8.52 15.09 17.44
N GLN A 138 8.32 15.09 16.12
CA GLN A 138 7.07 15.50 15.48
C GLN A 138 5.89 14.58 15.83
N LEU A 139 6.12 13.28 16.01
CA LEU A 139 5.09 12.33 16.44
C LEU A 139 4.82 12.43 17.94
N GLY A 140 5.86 12.66 18.76
CA GLY A 140 5.72 12.72 20.21
C GLY A 140 5.06 14.00 20.76
N GLN A 141 5.06 15.10 19.99
CA GLN A 141 4.54 16.40 20.45
C GLN A 141 3.10 16.67 20.01
N SER A 142 2.59 15.93 19.03
CA SER A 142 1.28 16.18 18.43
C SER A 142 0.36 15.01 18.73
N GLY A 143 -0.33 15.07 19.88
CA GLY A 143 -1.30 14.05 20.31
C GLY A 143 -2.54 13.89 19.42
N LEU A 144 -2.48 14.27 18.14
CA LEU A 144 -3.63 14.26 17.22
C LEU A 144 -3.33 14.14 15.71
N THR A 145 -2.08 13.91 15.27
CA THR A 145 -1.80 13.86 13.83
C THR A 145 -1.47 12.46 13.35
N SER A 146 -2.42 11.85 12.63
CA SER A 146 -2.15 10.80 11.64
C SER A 146 -0.88 11.15 10.83
N PRO A 147 0.02 10.20 10.58
CA PRO A 147 -0.10 8.75 10.83
C PRO A 147 0.13 8.36 12.31
N SER A 148 -0.55 7.31 12.76
CA SER A 148 -0.25 6.67 14.05
C SER A 148 1.17 6.10 14.07
N ILE A 149 1.69 5.78 15.26
CA ILE A 149 3.05 5.23 15.42
C ILE A 149 3.20 3.94 14.60
N GLY A 150 2.20 3.06 14.62
CA GLY A 150 2.18 1.84 13.81
C GLY A 150 2.24 2.12 12.31
N GLN A 151 1.41 3.05 11.82
CA GLN A 151 1.38 3.42 10.41
C GLN A 151 2.68 4.10 9.95
N TRP A 152 3.26 4.95 10.80
CA TRP A 152 4.55 5.58 10.54
C TRP A 152 5.68 4.54 10.44
N LEU A 153 5.74 3.60 11.39
CA LEU A 153 6.76 2.55 11.41
C LEU A 153 6.61 1.60 10.21
N ASP A 154 5.37 1.22 9.86
CA ASP A 154 5.10 0.38 8.69
C ASP A 154 5.50 1.09 7.39
N GLN A 155 5.17 2.38 7.24
CA GLN A 155 5.61 3.17 6.09
C GLN A 155 7.14 3.23 6.00
N LEU A 156 7.83 3.42 7.13
CA LEU A 156 9.29 3.45 7.18
C LEU A 156 9.92 2.10 6.79
N ARG A 157 9.33 0.98 7.25
CA ARG A 157 9.75 -0.39 6.87
C ARG A 157 9.55 -0.67 5.38
N ARG A 158 8.46 -0.17 4.78
CA ARG A 158 8.19 -0.29 3.34
C ARG A 158 9.18 0.51 2.49
N ASP A 159 9.54 1.70 2.95
CA ASP A 159 10.48 2.57 2.25
C ASP A 159 11.93 2.05 2.29
N VAL A 160 12.28 1.29 3.33
CA VAL A 160 13.64 0.78 3.58
C VAL A 160 13.63 -0.74 3.85
N PRO A 161 13.37 -1.58 2.83
CA PRO A 161 13.12 -3.02 3.02
C PRO A 161 14.38 -3.88 3.30
N PHE A 162 15.57 -3.28 3.28
CA PHE A 162 16.85 -3.99 3.34
C PHE A 162 17.54 -3.96 4.72
N ILE A 163 16.87 -3.43 5.73
CA ILE A 163 17.26 -3.43 7.14
C ILE A 163 16.00 -3.58 8.00
N HIS A 164 16.06 -4.36 9.08
CA HIS A 164 14.95 -4.49 10.00
C HIS A 164 14.88 -3.26 10.92
N ILE A 165 13.72 -2.62 11.01
CA ILE A 165 13.55 -1.37 11.76
C ILE A 165 12.64 -1.63 12.94
N GLU A 166 13.14 -1.36 14.14
CA GLU A 166 12.43 -1.46 15.42
C GLU A 166 12.44 -0.10 16.12
N LEU A 167 11.45 0.16 16.97
CA LEU A 167 11.49 1.29 17.87
C LEU A 167 12.50 1.03 18.99
N LEU A 168 13.12 2.11 19.46
CA LEU A 168 13.99 2.07 20.64
C LEU A 168 13.20 1.80 21.93
N ASP A 169 11.94 2.23 21.97
CA ASP A 169 10.99 1.99 23.06
C ASP A 169 10.17 0.71 22.80
N GLU A 170 10.31 -0.27 23.70
CA GLU A 170 9.69 -1.59 23.58
C GLU A 170 8.19 -1.57 23.86
N GLU A 171 7.71 -0.67 24.73
CA GLU A 171 6.27 -0.54 25.02
C GLU A 171 5.54 0.00 23.80
N LEU A 172 6.07 1.08 23.22
CA LEU A 172 5.52 1.71 22.02
C LEU A 172 5.66 0.81 20.78
N GLN A 173 6.67 -0.05 20.73
CA GLN A 173 6.77 -1.11 19.72
C GLN A 173 5.59 -2.08 19.81
N GLY A 174 5.29 -2.56 21.02
CA GLY A 174 4.17 -3.48 21.25
C GLY A 174 2.81 -2.86 20.89
N GLU A 175 2.60 -1.59 21.24
CA GLU A 175 1.38 -0.85 20.88
C GLU A 175 1.22 -0.71 19.37
N ALA A 176 2.29 -0.29 18.68
CA ALA A 176 2.32 -0.13 17.23
C ALA A 176 2.02 -1.45 16.49
N GLU A 177 2.58 -2.57 16.96
CA GLU A 177 2.34 -3.89 16.38
C GLU A 177 0.91 -4.37 16.60
N ASN A 178 0.37 -4.15 17.80
CA ASN A 178 -1.02 -4.48 18.11
C ASN A 178 -1.98 -3.66 17.25
N GLU A 179 -1.73 -2.37 17.06
CA GLU A 179 -2.53 -1.51 16.20
C GLU A 179 -2.60 -2.05 14.77
N ILE A 180 -1.44 -2.27 14.14
CA ILE A 180 -1.35 -2.79 12.76
C ILE A 180 -1.98 -4.18 12.64
N LYS A 181 -1.80 -5.04 13.64
CA LYS A 181 -2.43 -6.37 13.68
C LYS A 181 -3.96 -6.26 13.69
N THR A 182 -4.52 -5.39 14.53
CA THR A 182 -5.97 -5.20 14.59
C THR A 182 -6.54 -4.59 13.32
N GLU A 183 -5.82 -3.65 12.68
CA GLU A 183 -6.20 -3.10 11.38
C GLU A 183 -6.15 -4.17 10.28
N GLY A 184 -5.09 -4.99 10.26
CA GLY A 184 -4.95 -6.13 9.35
C GLY A 184 -6.10 -7.12 9.49
N ASP A 185 -6.47 -7.49 10.72
CA ASP A 185 -7.60 -8.38 10.99
C ASP A 185 -8.93 -7.79 10.50
N LYS A 186 -9.14 -6.48 10.68
CA LYS A 186 -10.33 -5.78 10.16
C LYS A 186 -10.38 -5.82 8.63
N LEU A 187 -9.24 -5.59 7.97
CA LEU A 187 -9.13 -5.62 6.50
C LEU A 187 -9.36 -7.04 5.97
N ILE A 188 -8.78 -8.07 6.59
CA ILE A 188 -9.01 -9.48 6.21
C ILE A 188 -10.49 -9.85 6.39
N LYS A 189 -11.11 -9.48 7.53
CA LYS A 189 -12.55 -9.70 7.76
C LYS A 189 -13.41 -9.00 6.71
N ARG A 190 -13.06 -7.77 6.32
CA ARG A 190 -13.76 -7.02 5.26
C ARG A 190 -13.59 -7.70 3.90
N GLY A 191 -12.37 -8.11 3.54
CA GLY A 191 -12.08 -8.82 2.30
C GLY A 191 -12.84 -10.14 2.20
N ARG A 192 -12.89 -10.92 3.30
CA ARG A 192 -13.71 -12.14 3.37
C ARG A 192 -15.19 -11.83 3.11
N ARG A 193 -15.77 -10.82 3.78
CA ARG A 193 -17.16 -10.41 3.55
C ARG A 193 -17.44 -10.03 2.09
N MET A 194 -16.51 -9.33 1.43
CA MET A 194 -16.67 -8.96 0.03
C MET A 194 -16.64 -10.17 -0.92
N LEU A 195 -15.76 -11.15 -0.65
CA LEU A 195 -15.73 -12.41 -1.40
C LEU A 195 -17.03 -13.19 -1.22
N PHE A 196 -17.59 -13.23 0.00
CA PHE A 196 -18.86 -13.90 0.27
C PHE A 196 -20.09 -13.16 -0.30
N GLN A 197 -20.06 -11.83 -0.41
CA GLN A 197 -21.15 -11.07 -1.06
C GLN A 197 -21.21 -11.29 -2.58
N GLY A 198 -20.10 -11.58 -3.24
CA GLY A 198 -20.07 -12.00 -4.65
C GLY A 198 -20.51 -13.46 -4.87
N ALA A 199 -20.57 -14.27 -3.81
CA ALA A 199 -20.95 -15.69 -3.82
C ALA A 199 -22.37 -15.92 -3.26
N GLY A 200 -23.26 -14.95 -3.40
CA GLY A 200 -24.62 -14.93 -2.82
C GLY A 200 -25.57 -16.08 -3.23
N GLY A 201 -25.11 -17.08 -3.97
CA GLY A 201 -25.84 -18.33 -4.16
C GLY A 201 -25.59 -19.35 -3.04
N GLU A 202 -24.36 -19.49 -2.56
CA GLU A 202 -23.97 -20.67 -1.74
C GLU A 202 -24.58 -20.65 -0.34
N THR A 203 -24.76 -19.48 0.29
CA THR A 203 -25.36 -19.39 1.64
C THR A 203 -26.88 -19.61 1.63
N MET A 204 -27.57 -19.29 0.54
CA MET A 204 -29.00 -19.57 0.41
C MET A 204 -29.22 -21.05 0.08
N HIS A 205 -28.38 -21.63 -0.78
CA HIS A 205 -28.44 -23.07 -1.07
C HIS A 205 -28.14 -23.91 0.18
N LEU A 206 -27.13 -23.55 0.97
CA LEU A 206 -26.85 -24.22 2.24
C LEU A 206 -27.99 -24.10 3.25
N ALA A 207 -28.59 -22.91 3.39
CA ALA A 207 -29.74 -22.71 4.25
C ALA A 207 -30.99 -23.49 3.77
N LEU A 208 -31.19 -23.57 2.44
CA LEU A 208 -32.26 -24.36 1.83
C LEU A 208 -32.01 -25.87 1.99
N ASP A 209 -30.76 -26.33 1.84
CA ASP A 209 -30.37 -27.73 2.03
C ASP A 209 -30.51 -28.16 3.49
N GLU A 210 -30.14 -27.30 4.45
CA GLU A 210 -30.40 -27.53 5.87
C GLU A 210 -31.89 -27.54 6.19
N TYR A 211 -32.68 -26.66 5.57
CA TYR A 211 -34.12 -26.64 5.71
C TYR A 211 -34.78 -27.90 5.11
N ILE A 212 -34.33 -28.36 3.94
CA ILE A 212 -34.78 -29.60 3.30
C ILE A 212 -34.45 -30.80 4.19
N LYS A 213 -33.23 -30.89 4.72
CA LYS A 213 -32.85 -31.94 5.69
C LYS A 213 -33.71 -31.91 6.95
N ALA A 214 -34.04 -30.72 7.46
CA ALA A 214 -34.92 -30.59 8.61
C ALA A 214 -36.36 -31.02 8.30
N LEU A 215 -36.85 -30.77 7.09
CA LEU A 215 -38.15 -31.25 6.63
C LEU A 215 -38.17 -32.77 6.44
N GLU A 216 -37.14 -33.33 5.81
CA GLU A 216 -36.96 -34.78 5.66
C GLU A 216 -36.90 -35.47 7.03
N SER A 217 -36.13 -34.94 7.97
CA SER A 217 -36.06 -35.48 9.34
C SER A 217 -37.38 -35.39 10.10
N LYS A 218 -38.23 -34.39 9.82
CA LYS A 218 -39.53 -34.22 10.49
C LYS A 218 -40.65 -35.03 9.84
N HIS A 219 -40.53 -35.40 8.57
CA HIS A 219 -41.62 -35.98 7.79
C HIS A 219 -41.31 -37.36 7.18
N VAL A 220 -40.09 -37.89 7.34
CA VAL A 220 -39.71 -39.22 6.87
C VAL A 220 -39.38 -40.11 8.07
N ASN A 221 -40.20 -41.14 8.31
CA ASN A 221 -39.82 -42.27 9.16
C ASN A 221 -38.87 -43.19 8.37
N LEU A 222 -38.02 -43.94 9.08
CA LEU A 222 -36.95 -44.82 8.56
C LEU A 222 -37.31 -45.83 7.46
N ASP A 223 -38.59 -46.03 7.14
CA ASP A 223 -39.07 -46.97 6.11
C ASP A 223 -39.45 -46.31 4.76
N GLY A 224 -39.10 -45.04 4.55
CA GLY A 224 -39.23 -44.37 3.24
C GLY A 224 -40.67 -44.13 2.76
N THR A 225 -41.68 -44.27 3.63
CA THR A 225 -43.09 -44.08 3.28
C THR A 225 -43.61 -42.72 3.79
N VAL A 226 -44.09 -41.89 2.88
CA VAL A 226 -44.69 -40.58 3.17
C VAL A 226 -46.01 -40.79 3.93
N LYS A 227 -46.17 -40.17 5.11
CA LYS A 227 -47.46 -40.11 5.81
C LYS A 227 -48.47 -39.36 4.94
N THR A 228 -49.29 -40.09 4.19
CA THR A 228 -50.55 -39.55 3.68
C THR A 228 -51.44 -39.26 4.87
N LEU A 229 -51.68 -37.99 5.14
CA LEU A 229 -52.67 -37.54 6.12
C LEU A 229 -54.05 -38.04 5.64
N ARG A 230 -54.53 -39.14 6.24
CA ARG A 230 -55.90 -39.62 6.06
C ARG A 230 -56.63 -39.42 7.39
N THR A 231 -57.49 -38.41 7.41
CA THR A 231 -58.72 -38.43 8.20
C THR A 231 -59.87 -38.15 7.24
N THR A 232 -60.60 -39.23 6.97
CA THR A 232 -61.97 -39.31 6.44
C THR A 232 -62.89 -38.31 7.16
N THR A 233 -63.79 -37.58 6.50
CA THR A 233 -65.11 -38.10 6.09
C THR A 233 -65.75 -37.33 4.93
N GLY A 234 -66.13 -38.06 3.88
CA GLY A 234 -67.46 -37.99 3.23
C GLY A 234 -67.80 -36.83 2.29
N LYS A 235 -67.64 -37.04 0.98
CA LYS A 235 -68.68 -37.02 -0.07
C LYS A 235 -68.05 -36.99 -1.47
N GLU A 236 -68.41 -37.96 -2.30
CA GLU A 236 -68.33 -37.90 -3.78
C GLU A 236 -69.17 -36.71 -4.33
N PRO A 237 -68.95 -36.20 -5.58
CA PRO A 237 -68.67 -37.02 -6.77
C PRO A 237 -67.77 -36.42 -7.88
N SER A 238 -67.50 -37.28 -8.87
CA SER A 238 -67.38 -37.01 -10.32
C SER A 238 -66.07 -36.47 -10.91
N THR A 239 -65.39 -37.40 -11.59
CA THR A 239 -64.91 -37.34 -12.99
C THR A 239 -64.25 -36.05 -13.50
N ARG A 240 -62.94 -36.11 -13.76
CA ARG A 240 -62.38 -35.78 -15.10
C ARG A 240 -60.95 -36.29 -15.25
N GLN A 241 -60.73 -37.11 -16.28
CA GLN A 241 -59.42 -37.43 -16.85
C GLN A 241 -58.70 -36.14 -17.27
N MET A 242 -57.40 -36.04 -17.02
CA MET A 242 -56.45 -35.47 -17.98
C MET A 242 -55.04 -36.05 -17.78
N SER A 243 -54.43 -36.29 -18.93
CA SER A 243 -53.22 -37.06 -19.19
C SER A 243 -51.91 -36.36 -18.75
N SER A 244 -50.92 -37.18 -18.39
CA SER A 244 -49.47 -37.13 -18.69
C SER A 244 -48.89 -35.85 -19.35
N PRO A 245 -47.64 -35.43 -19.01
CA PRO A 245 -46.49 -36.23 -19.43
C PRO A 245 -45.30 -36.29 -18.45
N GLY A 246 -44.60 -37.42 -18.54
CA GLY A 246 -43.40 -37.72 -17.77
C GLY A 246 -42.18 -36.87 -18.15
N TYR A 247 -41.28 -36.75 -17.18
CA TYR A 247 -39.91 -36.33 -17.41
C TYR A 247 -38.94 -37.38 -16.84
N LYS A 248 -38.03 -37.78 -17.73
CA LYS A 248 -36.97 -38.77 -17.54
C LYS A 248 -35.94 -38.29 -16.52
N LYS A 249 -35.54 -39.15 -15.58
CA LYS A 249 -34.31 -38.99 -14.79
C LYS A 249 -33.09 -39.18 -15.71
N PRO A 250 -32.10 -38.28 -15.69
CA PRO A 250 -30.76 -38.61 -16.18
C PRO A 250 -29.91 -39.25 -15.09
N SER A 251 -29.19 -40.30 -15.50
CA SER A 251 -28.21 -41.08 -14.75
C SER A 251 -26.97 -40.24 -14.35
N PRO A 252 -26.19 -40.66 -13.33
CA PRO A 252 -24.99 -39.96 -12.92
C PRO A 252 -23.76 -40.40 -13.72
N THR A 253 -22.91 -39.46 -14.11
CA THR A 253 -21.53 -39.73 -14.56
C THR A 253 -20.52 -39.27 -13.50
N PRO A 254 -19.37 -39.97 -13.37
CA PRO A 254 -18.53 -39.89 -12.18
C PRO A 254 -17.30 -38.99 -12.37
N GLY A 255 -16.72 -38.60 -11.23
CA GLY A 255 -15.26 -38.48 -11.10
C GLY A 255 -14.69 -37.07 -11.20
N ARG A 256 -14.29 -36.52 -10.06
CA ARG A 256 -13.07 -35.71 -10.03
C ARG A 256 -12.26 -35.94 -8.76
N SER A 257 -11.13 -36.58 -9.00
CA SER A 257 -10.04 -36.92 -8.10
C SER A 257 -9.44 -35.71 -7.38
N SER A 258 -9.24 -35.85 -6.07
CA SER A 258 -8.34 -35.02 -5.27
C SER A 258 -6.87 -35.29 -5.66
N PRO A 259 -6.02 -34.27 -5.79
CA PRO A 259 -4.58 -34.48 -5.76
C PRO A 259 -4.07 -34.57 -4.33
N LYS A 260 -3.40 -35.69 -4.05
CA LYS A 260 -2.67 -35.98 -2.82
C LYS A 260 -1.43 -35.08 -2.69
N THR A 261 -1.24 -34.66 -1.45
CA THR A 261 -0.02 -34.18 -0.79
C THR A 261 1.24 -34.90 -1.25
N THR A 262 2.33 -34.16 -1.51
CA THR A 262 3.70 -34.69 -1.42
C THR A 262 4.61 -33.61 -0.84
N ALA A 263 4.91 -33.76 0.46
CA ALA A 263 5.98 -33.05 1.13
C ALA A 263 7.26 -33.86 0.95
N GLN A 264 8.24 -33.30 0.24
CA GLN A 264 9.56 -33.91 0.06
C GLN A 264 10.53 -33.28 1.05
N ARG A 265 10.75 -34.00 2.15
CA ARG A 265 11.77 -33.73 3.18
C ARG A 265 13.09 -34.34 2.70
N GLN A 266 14.07 -33.52 2.36
CA GLN A 266 15.46 -33.98 2.19
C GLN A 266 16.28 -33.54 3.40
N ASN A 267 16.54 -34.50 4.28
CA ASN A 267 17.68 -34.50 5.19
C ASN A 267 18.85 -35.14 4.44
N ARG A 268 20.01 -34.48 4.41
CA ARG A 268 21.31 -35.13 4.25
C ARG A 268 22.32 -34.46 5.18
N HIS A 269 22.68 -35.21 6.22
CA HIS A 269 24.00 -35.16 6.82
C HIS A 269 24.99 -35.81 5.87
N TYR A 270 26.10 -35.13 5.59
CA TYR A 270 27.49 -35.58 5.79
C TYR A 270 28.38 -34.34 5.71
#